data_AF-A0A397GS65-F1
#
_entry.id   AF-A0A397GS65-F1
#
_cell.length_a   1.000
_cell.length_b   1.000
_cell.length_c   1.000
_cell.angle_alpha   90.00
_cell.angle_beta   90.00
_cell.angle_gamma   90.00
#
_symmetry.space_group_name_H-M   'P 1'
#
loop_
_entity.id
_entity.type
_entity.pdbx_description
1 polymer ?
#
loop_
_entity_poly.entity_id
_entity_poly.type
_entity_poly.pdbx_seq_one_letter_code
_entity_poly.pdbx_strand_id
1 'polypeptide(L)'
;MSNFEPNAVIRGFQLTVVGTVRALRNPELFKYDHFRQAALAIAVGVIIHLIIQIPIIGVKLLIWIVSWFSDLDRSSWDESILNGLNFLNNSVLQVPFLLMTLMRYVTPTLDEIFMESLKWVDSTYVQKHKAEDPKTLRAMYYPHLVMYSTKGATAVSKPIPEAIMLFLRRYGRKFGMLLGIYIISLLPVVGRFVMPAASFYTFQSSVGTTPAAIIFGTGLVLPKRFIVRFLHTYFASRSLMRELLEPYFCRIHFTPEQKRRWFMDRQGVLFGFAFAFTVVLKAPFIGVLMYGVAQASTAYLITKITDPPPSPAESENLAESQVTWKNKHDFLRLSLDNLDKLNLALQNEGEVQGPKISESPGRKFS
;
A
#
# COMPACT_ATOMS: atom_id res chain seq x y z
N MET A 1 13.87 -18.86 2.99
CA MET A 1 13.91 -18.48 1.55
C MET A 1 13.79 -16.97 1.45
N SER A 2 14.38 -16.32 0.43
CA SER A 2 14.28 -14.86 0.30
C SER A 2 12.84 -14.47 -0.03
N ASN A 3 12.19 -13.70 0.83
CA ASN A 3 10.85 -13.19 0.55
C ASN A 3 10.83 -12.09 -0.53
N PHE A 4 12.02 -11.57 -0.85
CA PHE A 4 12.25 -10.55 -1.87
C PHE A 4 12.95 -11.19 -3.08
N GLU A 5 12.17 -11.78 -3.96
CA GLU A 5 12.63 -12.37 -5.22
C GLU A 5 12.40 -11.40 -6.39
N PRO A 6 13.37 -11.18 -7.28
CA PRO A 6 13.20 -10.29 -8.43
C PRO A 6 12.01 -10.66 -9.32
N ASN A 7 11.78 -11.96 -9.54
CA ASN A 7 10.65 -12.46 -10.34
C ASN A 7 9.31 -12.07 -9.72
N ALA A 8 9.20 -12.09 -8.39
CA ALA A 8 8.01 -11.63 -7.68
C ALA A 8 7.79 -10.13 -7.87
N VAL A 9 8.85 -9.32 -7.84
CA VAL A 9 8.75 -7.87 -8.11
C VAL A 9 8.25 -7.60 -9.52
N ILE A 10 8.83 -8.25 -10.53
CA ILE A 10 8.41 -8.10 -11.93
C ILE A 10 6.94 -8.53 -12.09
N ARG A 11 6.54 -9.64 -11.46
CA ARG A 11 5.17 -10.13 -11.51
C ARG A 11 4.18 -9.18 -10.84
N GLY A 12 4.55 -8.57 -9.72
CA GLY A 12 3.79 -7.50 -9.09
C GLY A 12 3.56 -6.31 -10.04
N PHE A 13 4.61 -5.88 -10.75
CA PHE A 13 4.52 -4.81 -11.73
C PHE A 13 3.58 -5.16 -12.90
N GLN A 14 3.67 -6.39 -13.43
CA GLN A 14 2.75 -6.88 -14.46
C GLN A 14 1.29 -6.84 -13.97
N LEU A 15 1.05 -7.27 -12.73
CA LEU A 15 -0.29 -7.21 -12.12
C LEU A 15 -0.79 -5.77 -11.94
N THR A 16 0.08 -4.79 -11.71
CA THR A 16 -0.34 -3.38 -11.72
C THR A 16 -0.89 -2.97 -13.06
N VAL A 17 -0.20 -3.30 -14.15
CA VAL A 17 -0.66 -2.95 -15.50
C VAL A 17 -2.00 -3.62 -15.81
N VAL A 18 -2.10 -4.94 -15.60
CA VAL A 18 -3.33 -5.70 -15.85
C VAL A 18 -4.47 -5.23 -14.95
N GLY A 19 -4.20 -5.02 -13.66
CA GLY A 19 -5.18 -4.52 -12.68
C GLY A 19 -5.67 -3.14 -13.06
N THR A 20 -4.78 -2.24 -13.48
CA THR A 20 -5.12 -0.88 -13.92
C THR A 20 -6.01 -0.91 -15.15
N VAL A 21 -5.65 -1.68 -16.18
CA VAL A 21 -6.46 -1.81 -17.39
C VAL A 21 -7.85 -2.37 -17.07
N ARG A 22 -7.95 -3.34 -16.15
CA ARG A 22 -9.25 -3.89 -15.73
C ARG A 22 -10.07 -2.91 -14.90
N ALA A 23 -9.42 -2.17 -14.00
CA ALA A 23 -10.07 -1.14 -13.21
C ALA A 23 -10.64 -0.03 -14.10
N LEU A 24 -9.89 0.43 -15.11
CA LEU A 24 -10.35 1.45 -16.06
C LEU A 24 -11.47 0.97 -16.99
N ARG A 25 -11.61 -0.34 -17.18
CA ARG A 25 -12.72 -0.94 -17.93
C ARG A 25 -13.97 -1.18 -17.07
N ASN A 26 -13.89 -0.98 -15.76
CA ASN A 26 -15.03 -1.15 -14.88
C ASN A 26 -15.95 0.10 -14.95
N PRO A 27 -17.14 0.02 -15.55
CA PRO A 27 -18.07 1.14 -15.65
C PRO A 27 -18.58 1.58 -14.28
N GLU A 28 -18.64 0.68 -13.29
CA GLU A 28 -19.12 0.99 -11.95
C GLU A 28 -18.19 1.99 -11.23
N LEU A 29 -16.90 2.03 -11.60
CA LEU A 29 -15.93 2.96 -11.05
C LEU A 29 -16.22 4.43 -11.39
N PHE A 30 -16.92 4.69 -12.50
CA PHE A 30 -17.16 6.04 -13.03
C PHE A 30 -18.56 6.58 -12.73
N LYS A 31 -19.23 6.03 -11.70
CA LYS A 31 -20.49 6.58 -11.21
C LYS A 31 -20.33 8.00 -10.66
N TYR A 32 -21.43 8.75 -10.72
CA TYR A 32 -21.50 10.14 -10.28
C TYR A 32 -21.07 10.34 -8.82
N ASP A 33 -21.44 9.43 -7.92
CA ASP A 33 -21.12 9.53 -6.50
C ASP A 33 -19.61 9.45 -6.23
N HIS A 34 -18.91 8.52 -6.89
CA HIS A 34 -17.45 8.40 -6.81
C HIS A 34 -16.75 9.65 -7.35
N PHE A 35 -17.30 10.26 -8.41
CA PHE A 35 -16.74 11.47 -8.99
C PHE A 35 -16.88 12.68 -8.06
N ARG A 36 -18.05 12.84 -7.40
CA ARG A 36 -18.28 13.89 -6.41
C ARG A 36 -17.34 13.75 -5.21
N GLN A 37 -17.14 12.53 -4.74
CA GLN A 37 -16.23 12.23 -3.65
C GLN A 37 -14.77 12.48 -4.04
N ALA A 38 -14.37 12.11 -5.25
CA ALA A 38 -13.04 12.40 -5.78
C ALA A 38 -12.79 13.91 -5.89
N ALA A 39 -13.77 14.68 -6.35
CA ALA A 39 -13.68 16.14 -6.42
C ALA A 39 -13.51 16.78 -5.02
N LEU A 40 -14.27 16.31 -4.02
CA LEU A 40 -14.12 16.74 -2.63
C LEU A 40 -12.72 16.39 -2.10
N ALA A 41 -12.23 15.18 -2.38
CA ALA A 41 -10.90 14.75 -1.97
C ALA A 41 -9.78 15.60 -2.60
N ILE A 42 -9.94 16.01 -3.88
CA ILE A 42 -9.02 16.96 -4.53
C ILE A 42 -9.05 18.31 -3.80
N ALA A 43 -10.23 18.85 -3.50
CA ALA A 43 -10.36 20.14 -2.81
C ALA A 43 -9.70 20.12 -1.42
N VAL A 44 -9.96 19.09 -0.62
CA VAL A 44 -9.29 18.87 0.69
C VAL A 44 -7.78 18.70 0.51
N GLY A 45 -7.36 17.99 -0.54
CA GLY A 45 -5.98 17.86 -1.01
C GLY A 45 -5.27 19.19 -1.18
N VAL A 46 -5.90 20.10 -1.93
CA VAL A 46 -5.38 21.44 -2.18
C VAL A 46 -5.30 22.25 -0.89
N ILE A 47 -6.33 22.22 -0.05
CA ILE A 47 -6.35 22.96 1.23
C ILE A 47 -5.20 22.50 2.14
N ILE A 48 -5.03 21.19 2.33
CA ILE A 48 -3.95 20.64 3.16
C ILE A 48 -2.58 21.00 2.57
N HIS A 49 -2.43 20.92 1.25
CA HIS A 49 -1.19 21.31 0.58
C HIS A 49 -0.85 22.79 0.86
N LEU A 50 -1.83 23.69 0.77
CA LEU A 50 -1.64 25.11 1.09
C LEU A 50 -1.25 25.30 2.55
N ILE A 51 -1.94 24.65 3.49
CA ILE A 51 -1.64 24.75 4.93
C ILE A 51 -0.19 24.33 5.22
N ILE A 52 0.29 23.26 4.60
CA ILE A 52 1.66 22.77 4.78
C ILE A 52 2.69 23.71 4.13
N GLN A 53 2.33 24.41 3.05
CA GLN A 53 3.21 25.39 2.42
C GLN A 53 3.37 26.69 3.23
N ILE A 54 2.37 27.11 3.99
CA ILE A 54 2.42 28.35 4.80
C ILE A 54 3.69 28.45 5.67
N PRO A 55 4.05 27.45 6.51
CA PRO A 55 5.26 27.56 7.34
C PRO A 55 6.54 27.57 6.51
N ILE A 56 6.58 26.88 5.36
CA ILE A 56 7.75 26.87 4.48
C ILE A 56 7.96 28.26 3.86
N ILE A 57 6.88 28.87 3.36
CA ILE A 57 6.88 30.24 2.83
C ILE A 57 7.26 31.22 3.93
N GLY A 58 6.72 31.04 5.15
CA GLY A 58 7.06 31.85 6.31
C GLY A 58 8.54 31.82 6.67
N VAL A 59 9.16 30.62 6.70
CA VAL A 59 10.60 30.50 6.96
C VAL A 59 11.42 31.10 5.82
N LYS A 60 11.05 30.90 4.56
CA LYS A 60 11.72 31.54 3.42
C LYS A 60 11.65 33.06 3.49
N LEU A 61 10.49 33.61 3.86
CA LEU A 61 10.28 35.04 4.01
C LEU A 61 11.08 35.59 5.19
N LEU A 62 11.18 34.85 6.29
CA LEU A 62 12.01 35.22 7.44
C LEU A 62 13.50 35.23 7.07
N ILE A 63 13.99 34.20 6.38
CA ILE A 63 15.38 34.16 5.87
C ILE A 63 15.62 35.33 4.92
N TRP A 64 14.69 35.62 4.02
CA TRP A 64 14.77 36.76 3.11
C TRP A 64 14.85 38.10 3.84
N ILE A 65 14.05 38.31 4.89
CA ILE A 65 14.13 39.50 5.74
C ILE A 65 15.49 39.57 6.46
N VAL A 66 15.97 38.47 7.03
CA VAL A 66 17.25 38.43 7.75
C VAL A 66 18.44 38.66 6.80
N SER A 67 18.34 38.23 5.54
CA SER A 67 19.31 38.51 4.48
C SER A 67 19.46 39.99 4.17
N TRP A 68 18.47 40.81 4.53
CA TRP A 68 18.57 42.26 4.38
C TRP A 68 19.40 42.93 5.48
N PHE A 69 19.58 42.25 6.62
CA PHE A 69 20.30 42.76 7.79
C PHE A 69 21.64 42.05 8.03
N SER A 70 21.93 40.95 7.34
CA SER A 70 23.13 40.13 7.52
C SER A 70 23.59 39.54 6.19
N ASP A 71 24.89 39.65 5.87
CA ASP A 71 25.53 39.00 4.72
C ASP A 71 25.54 37.47 4.89
N LEU A 72 24.41 36.86 4.58
CA LEU A 72 24.19 35.42 4.64
C LEU A 72 24.85 34.66 3.47
N ASP A 73 25.34 35.35 2.44
CA ASP A 73 26.01 34.77 1.25
C ASP A 73 27.29 33.98 1.58
N ARG A 74 27.87 34.15 2.78
CA ARG A 74 29.03 33.35 3.25
C ARG A 74 28.67 32.18 4.16
N SER A 75 27.39 32.02 4.52
CA SER A 75 26.96 31.12 5.58
C SER A 75 26.22 29.91 4.99
N SER A 76 26.83 28.71 5.10
CA SER A 76 26.28 27.41 4.66
C SER A 76 24.95 26.99 5.31
N TRP A 77 24.37 27.86 6.13
CA TRP A 77 23.13 27.65 6.87
C TRP A 77 21.90 27.76 5.97
N ASP A 78 21.88 28.66 4.99
CA ASP A 78 20.72 28.83 4.10
C ASP A 78 20.47 27.56 3.28
N GLU A 79 21.51 27.06 2.62
CA GLU A 79 21.42 25.85 1.80
C GLU A 79 21.09 24.61 2.65
N SER A 80 21.63 24.49 3.87
CA SER A 80 21.36 23.35 4.75
C SER A 80 19.93 23.38 5.34
N ILE A 81 19.42 24.56 5.71
CA ILE A 81 18.06 24.74 6.24
C ILE A 81 17.02 24.58 5.13
N LEU A 82 17.24 25.19 3.95
CA LEU A 82 16.36 25.05 2.80
C LEU A 82 16.32 23.60 2.30
N ASN A 83 17.47 22.90 2.27
CA ASN A 83 17.52 21.48 1.93
C ASN A 83 16.85 20.61 3.00
N GLY A 84 17.00 20.95 4.29
CA GLY A 84 16.31 20.29 5.40
C GLY A 84 14.79 20.45 5.33
N LEU A 85 14.28 21.64 5.01
CA LEU A 85 12.86 21.94 4.83
C LEU A 85 12.29 21.25 3.59
N ASN A 86 13.01 21.29 2.48
CA ASN A 86 12.63 20.57 1.26
C ASN A 86 12.65 19.05 1.47
N PHE A 87 13.57 18.53 2.28
CA PHE A 87 13.61 17.13 2.68
C PHE A 87 12.42 16.76 3.58
N LEU A 88 12.11 17.59 4.58
CA LEU A 88 10.94 17.45 5.46
C LEU A 88 9.63 17.44 4.64
N ASN A 89 9.47 18.38 3.72
CA ASN A 89 8.29 18.47 2.86
C ASN A 89 8.17 17.27 1.90
N ASN A 90 9.26 16.85 1.25
CA ASN A 90 9.20 15.82 0.21
C ASN A 90 9.35 14.38 0.72
N SER A 91 9.92 14.19 1.92
CA SER A 91 10.26 12.85 2.45
C SER A 91 9.52 12.50 3.75
N VAL A 92 9.19 13.48 4.59
CA VAL A 92 8.59 13.25 5.92
C VAL A 92 7.09 13.54 5.91
N LEU A 93 6.70 14.68 5.35
CA LEU A 93 5.31 15.03 5.03
C LEU A 93 4.99 14.46 3.65
N GLN A 94 4.81 13.15 3.54
CA GLN A 94 4.15 12.58 2.37
C GLN A 94 2.69 13.05 2.37
N VAL A 95 2.46 14.31 1.98
CA VAL A 95 1.15 14.98 1.97
C VAL A 95 0.09 14.12 1.28
N PRO A 96 0.36 13.42 0.16
CA PRO A 96 -0.62 12.52 -0.45
C PRO A 96 -1.02 11.36 0.47
N PHE A 97 -0.07 10.77 1.20
CA PHE A 97 -0.32 9.65 2.12
C PHE A 97 -1.04 10.10 3.40
N LEU A 98 -0.69 11.29 3.90
CA LEU A 98 -1.40 11.95 5.00
C LEU A 98 -2.87 12.20 4.62
N LEU A 99 -3.10 12.66 3.39
CA LEU A 99 -4.44 12.81 2.83
C LEU A 99 -5.18 11.48 2.79
N MET A 100 -4.53 10.41 2.32
CA MET A 100 -5.13 9.07 2.19
C MET A 100 -5.59 8.53 3.54
N THR A 101 -4.72 8.58 4.56
CA THR A 101 -5.11 8.15 5.92
C THR A 101 -6.27 8.99 6.45
N LEU A 102 -6.32 10.29 6.16
CA LEU A 102 -7.37 11.20 6.64
C LEU A 102 -8.70 10.99 5.89
N MET A 103 -8.67 10.84 4.56
CA MET A 103 -9.86 10.58 3.74
C MET A 103 -10.58 9.31 4.15
N ARG A 104 -9.86 8.31 4.67
CA ARG A 104 -10.46 7.09 5.25
C ARG A 104 -11.40 7.37 6.42
N TYR A 105 -11.11 8.38 7.23
CA TYR A 105 -11.95 8.78 8.36
C TYR A 105 -13.11 9.68 7.94
N VAL A 106 -13.00 10.33 6.78
CA VAL A 106 -13.97 11.33 6.31
C VAL A 106 -14.98 10.70 5.34
N THR A 107 -14.60 9.70 4.52
CA THR A 107 -15.50 9.13 3.51
C THR A 107 -15.27 7.61 3.27
N PRO A 108 -16.30 6.74 3.33
CA PRO A 108 -16.20 5.27 3.17
C PRO A 108 -15.95 4.76 1.73
N THR A 109 -15.50 5.63 0.85
CA THR A 109 -15.53 5.49 -0.62
C THR A 109 -14.55 4.46 -1.13
N LEU A 110 -13.39 4.35 -0.47
CA LEU A 110 -12.33 3.43 -0.87
C LEU A 110 -12.72 1.97 -0.64
N ASP A 111 -13.53 1.73 0.40
CA ASP A 111 -14.07 0.41 0.69
C ASP A 111 -15.10 -0.01 -0.35
N GLU A 112 -15.99 0.91 -0.72
CA GLU A 112 -16.98 0.72 -1.77
C GLU A 112 -16.33 0.46 -3.13
N ILE A 113 -15.36 1.29 -3.55
CA ILE A 113 -14.59 1.11 -4.79
C ILE A 113 -13.91 -0.26 -4.83
N PHE A 114 -13.34 -0.70 -3.71
CA PHE A 114 -12.73 -2.02 -3.60
C PHE A 114 -13.76 -3.14 -3.83
N MET A 115 -14.91 -3.06 -3.17
CA MET A 115 -15.95 -4.07 -3.25
C MET A 115 -16.63 -4.11 -4.63
N GLU A 116 -16.94 -2.96 -5.23
CA GLU A 116 -17.48 -2.88 -6.59
C GLU A 116 -16.49 -3.44 -7.62
N SER A 117 -15.20 -3.13 -7.48
CA SER A 117 -14.16 -3.66 -8.35
C SER A 117 -14.00 -5.17 -8.18
N LEU A 118 -14.14 -5.68 -6.97
CA LEU A 118 -14.11 -7.12 -6.69
C LEU A 118 -15.30 -7.83 -7.35
N LYS A 119 -16.50 -7.25 -7.26
CA LYS A 119 -17.72 -7.74 -7.94
C LYS A 119 -17.50 -7.83 -9.45
N TRP A 120 -16.89 -6.81 -10.04
CA TRP A 120 -16.57 -6.77 -11.47
C TRP A 120 -15.52 -7.82 -11.87
N VAL A 121 -14.52 -8.05 -11.01
CA VAL A 121 -13.51 -9.11 -11.25
C VAL A 121 -14.17 -10.48 -11.25
N ASP A 122 -15.09 -10.75 -10.32
CA ASP A 122 -15.82 -12.02 -10.29
C ASP A 122 -16.77 -12.18 -11.48
N SER A 123 -17.50 -11.12 -11.88
CA SER A 123 -18.38 -11.20 -13.06
C SER A 123 -17.59 -11.44 -14.36
N THR A 124 -16.43 -10.80 -14.51
CA THR A 124 -15.52 -11.02 -15.65
C THR A 124 -14.94 -12.44 -15.62
N TYR A 125 -14.62 -12.96 -14.44
CA TYR A 125 -14.13 -14.34 -14.29
C TYR A 125 -15.19 -15.36 -14.72
N VAL A 126 -16.42 -15.20 -14.23
CA VAL A 126 -17.59 -16.00 -14.60
C VAL A 126 -17.81 -15.92 -16.12
N GLN A 127 -17.75 -14.73 -16.72
CA GLN A 127 -17.90 -14.56 -18.16
C GLN A 127 -16.81 -15.27 -18.97
N LYS A 128 -15.56 -15.22 -18.52
CA LYS A 128 -14.42 -15.87 -19.18
C LYS A 128 -14.54 -17.41 -19.16
N HIS A 129 -15.10 -17.99 -18.10
CA HIS A 129 -15.16 -19.44 -17.92
C HIS A 129 -16.58 -20.01 -18.09
N LYS A 130 -17.47 -19.30 -18.82
CA LYS A 130 -18.85 -19.76 -19.11
C LYS A 130 -18.93 -21.14 -19.79
N ALA A 131 -17.89 -21.52 -20.53
CA ALA A 131 -17.82 -22.78 -21.25
C ALA A 131 -17.17 -23.92 -20.45
N GLU A 132 -16.70 -23.65 -19.22
CA GLU A 132 -16.04 -24.62 -18.35
C GLU A 132 -17.01 -25.17 -17.30
N ASP A 133 -16.70 -26.34 -16.71
CA ASP A 133 -17.54 -26.96 -15.68
C ASP A 133 -17.56 -26.07 -14.42
N PRO A 134 -18.74 -25.65 -13.92
CA PRO A 134 -18.87 -24.89 -12.68
C PRO A 134 -18.16 -25.51 -11.47
N LYS A 135 -18.01 -26.84 -11.44
CA LYS A 135 -17.33 -27.55 -10.34
C LYS A 135 -15.82 -27.35 -10.34
N THR A 136 -15.25 -27.04 -11.50
CA THR A 136 -13.81 -26.78 -11.66
C THR A 136 -13.47 -25.29 -11.56
N LEU A 137 -14.39 -24.45 -11.07
CA LEU A 137 -14.17 -23.01 -10.95
C LEU A 137 -13.83 -22.59 -9.52
N ARG A 138 -13.01 -21.55 -9.39
CA ARG A 138 -12.68 -20.97 -8.08
C ARG A 138 -13.94 -20.37 -7.47
N ALA A 139 -14.03 -20.38 -6.15
CA ALA A 139 -15.09 -19.65 -5.46
C ALA A 139 -14.99 -18.13 -5.72
N MET A 140 -16.14 -17.46 -5.74
CA MET A 140 -16.25 -16.01 -5.87
C MET A 140 -15.83 -15.32 -4.57
N TYR A 141 -15.14 -14.17 -4.69
CA TYR A 141 -14.65 -13.42 -3.53
C TYR A 141 -15.71 -12.45 -3.00
N TYR A 142 -16.38 -11.73 -3.90
CA TYR A 142 -17.36 -10.70 -3.54
C TYR A 142 -18.49 -11.23 -2.64
N PRO A 143 -19.24 -12.29 -3.01
CA PRO A 143 -20.38 -12.74 -2.21
C PRO A 143 -19.97 -13.19 -0.81
N HIS A 144 -18.77 -13.77 -0.67
CA HIS A 144 -18.27 -14.20 0.63
C HIS A 144 -17.77 -13.01 1.45
N LEU A 145 -17.01 -12.09 0.86
CA LEU A 145 -16.46 -10.92 1.57
C LEU A 145 -17.52 -9.92 2.05
N VAL A 146 -18.66 -9.81 1.36
CA VAL A 146 -19.78 -8.98 1.83
C VAL A 146 -20.38 -9.50 3.14
N MET A 147 -20.33 -10.83 3.39
CA MET A 147 -20.87 -11.43 4.61
C MET A 147 -19.98 -11.17 5.85
N TYR A 148 -18.71 -10.79 5.65
CA TYR A 148 -17.81 -10.48 6.76
C TYR A 148 -18.13 -9.11 7.34
N SER A 149 -18.31 -9.06 8.66
CA SER A 149 -18.53 -7.81 9.38
C SER A 149 -17.28 -6.92 9.30
N THR A 150 -17.47 -5.68 8.87
CA THR A 150 -16.44 -4.63 8.92
C THR A 150 -16.28 -4.03 10.33
N LYS A 151 -17.17 -4.39 11.28
CA LYS A 151 -17.28 -3.76 12.60
C LYS A 151 -16.19 -4.16 13.60
N GLY A 152 -15.38 -5.18 13.30
CA GLY A 152 -14.52 -5.83 14.29
C GLY A 152 -13.14 -5.23 14.57
N ALA A 153 -12.64 -4.24 13.81
CA ALA A 153 -11.28 -3.73 14.05
C ALA A 153 -11.13 -2.20 14.19
N THR A 154 -11.91 -1.37 13.49
CA THR A 154 -11.86 0.11 13.60
C THR A 154 -13.08 0.83 12.99
N ALA A 155 -14.24 0.17 12.86
CA ALA A 155 -15.40 0.74 12.15
C ALA A 155 -16.51 1.27 13.09
N VAL A 156 -16.14 1.81 14.25
CA VAL A 156 -16.90 2.96 14.76
C VAL A 156 -16.20 4.15 14.12
N SER A 157 -16.90 4.84 13.23
CA SER A 157 -16.53 6.18 12.77
C SER A 157 -16.37 7.04 14.02
N LYS A 158 -15.17 7.05 14.61
CA LYS A 158 -14.86 7.94 15.72
C LYS A 158 -15.15 9.36 15.24
N PRO A 159 -15.72 10.23 16.09
CA PRO A 159 -15.98 11.60 15.69
C PRO A 159 -14.71 12.19 15.09
N ILE A 160 -14.85 12.93 13.98
CA ILE A 160 -13.75 13.55 13.20
C ILE A 160 -12.60 14.07 14.08
N PRO A 161 -12.82 14.79 15.21
CA PRO A 161 -11.73 15.23 16.08
C PRO A 161 -10.91 14.09 16.72
N GLU A 162 -11.51 12.97 17.12
CA GLU A 162 -10.78 11.82 17.67
C GLU A 162 -9.94 11.11 16.59
N ALA A 163 -10.47 11.02 15.36
CA ALA A 163 -9.74 10.48 14.22
C ALA A 163 -8.50 11.34 13.91
N ILE A 164 -8.66 12.67 13.90
CA ILE A 164 -7.56 13.63 13.72
C ILE A 164 -6.55 13.51 14.87
N MET A 165 -6.99 13.39 16.13
CA MET A 165 -6.07 13.25 17.27
C MET A 165 -5.28 11.93 17.22
N LEU A 166 -5.94 10.81 16.87
CA LEU A 166 -5.26 9.52 16.69
C LEU A 166 -4.26 9.56 15.54
N PHE A 167 -4.62 10.26 14.46
CA PHE A 167 -3.75 10.53 13.33
C PHE A 167 -2.52 11.33 13.79
N LEU A 168 -2.72 12.49 14.43
CA LEU A 168 -1.65 13.36 14.93
C LEU A 168 -0.73 12.64 15.91
N ARG A 169 -1.26 11.81 16.82
CA ARG A 169 -0.46 11.04 17.77
C ARG A 169 0.42 10.00 17.07
N ARG A 170 -0.13 9.29 16.09
CA ARG A 170 0.59 8.24 15.33
C ARG A 170 1.70 8.85 14.47
N TYR A 171 1.40 9.94 13.79
CA TYR A 171 2.36 10.64 12.94
C TYR A 171 3.36 11.44 13.75
N GLY A 172 2.94 12.08 14.85
CA GLY A 172 3.80 12.79 15.78
C GLY A 172 4.89 11.90 16.38
N ARG A 173 4.59 10.64 16.72
CA ARG A 173 5.62 9.68 17.17
C ARG A 173 6.66 9.38 16.09
N LYS A 174 6.24 9.18 14.84
CA LYS A 174 7.17 8.96 13.71
C LYS A 174 7.99 10.21 13.41
N PHE A 175 7.34 11.38 13.42
CA PHE A 175 7.97 12.68 13.22
C PHE A 175 9.02 12.93 14.29
N GLY A 176 8.69 12.72 15.57
CA GLY A 176 9.61 12.87 16.69
C GLY A 176 10.81 11.92 16.62
N MET A 177 10.60 10.67 16.20
CA MET A 177 11.70 9.73 15.97
C MET A 177 12.64 10.20 14.85
N LEU A 178 12.09 10.65 13.72
CA LEU A 178 12.88 11.16 12.59
C LEU A 178 13.59 12.48 12.93
N LEU A 179 12.93 13.36 13.68
CA LEU A 179 13.52 14.59 14.21
C LEU A 179 14.65 14.28 15.20
N GLY A 180 14.48 13.27 16.06
CA GLY A 180 15.54 12.80 16.94
C GLY A 180 16.75 12.27 16.17
N ILE A 181 16.54 11.45 15.13
CA ILE A 181 17.60 10.98 14.24
C ILE A 181 18.31 12.16 13.56
N TYR A 182 17.55 13.17 13.11
CA TYR A 182 18.10 14.38 12.51
C TYR A 182 18.95 15.18 13.51
N ILE A 183 18.47 15.39 14.74
CA ILE A 183 19.24 16.09 15.78
C ILE A 183 20.54 15.34 16.10
N ILE A 184 20.49 14.01 16.22
CA ILE A 184 21.70 13.20 16.46
C ILE A 184 22.64 13.26 15.24
N SER A 185 22.11 13.44 14.02
CA SER A 185 22.91 13.62 12.81
C SER A 185 23.69 14.94 12.76
N LEU A 186 23.32 15.93 13.60
CA LEU A 186 24.04 17.21 13.72
C LEU A 186 25.30 17.10 14.61
N LEU A 187 25.53 15.97 15.27
CA LEU A 187 26.74 15.77 16.08
C LEU A 187 27.98 15.68 15.18
N PRO A 188 29.05 16.46 15.45
CA PRO A 188 30.18 16.64 14.52
C PRO A 188 30.98 15.36 14.23
N VAL A 189 30.96 14.37 15.13
CA VAL A 189 31.74 13.11 14.98
C VAL A 189 30.85 11.92 14.64
N VAL A 190 29.73 11.78 15.35
CA VAL A 190 28.81 10.64 15.20
C VAL A 190 27.84 10.87 14.04
N GLY A 191 27.48 12.12 13.76
CA GLY A 191 26.39 12.50 12.89
C GLY A 191 26.49 11.98 11.45
N ARG A 192 27.72 11.92 10.92
CA ARG A 192 28.00 11.37 9.58
C ARG A 192 27.61 9.89 9.41
N PHE A 193 27.57 9.12 10.50
CA PHE A 193 27.25 7.70 10.48
C PHE A 193 25.80 7.37 10.84
N VAL A 194 25.10 8.31 11.49
CA VAL A 194 23.74 8.12 11.99
C VAL A 194 22.76 7.79 10.85
N MET A 195 22.78 8.60 9.78
CA MET A 195 21.87 8.42 8.65
C MET A 195 22.10 7.10 7.88
N PRO A 196 23.34 6.73 7.52
CA PRO A 196 23.62 5.42 6.92
C PRO A 196 23.26 4.25 7.82
N ALA A 197 23.61 4.31 9.12
CA ALA A 197 23.35 3.22 10.05
C ALA A 197 21.85 3.03 10.30
N ALA A 198 21.09 4.12 10.52
CA ALA A 198 19.65 4.06 10.69
C ALA A 198 18.94 3.54 9.43
N SER A 199 19.40 3.97 8.25
CA SER A 199 18.87 3.50 6.96
C SER A 199 19.16 2.02 6.75
N PHE A 200 20.38 1.57 7.07
CA PHE A 200 20.78 0.17 6.97
C PHE A 200 19.95 -0.71 7.91
N TYR A 201 19.84 -0.35 9.19
CA TYR A 201 19.08 -1.11 10.17
C TYR A 201 17.59 -1.23 9.81
N THR A 202 16.99 -0.11 9.37
CA THR A 202 15.57 -0.09 8.98
C THR A 202 15.32 -0.90 7.70
N PHE A 203 16.26 -0.88 6.76
CA PHE A 203 16.16 -1.66 5.53
C PHE A 203 16.44 -3.15 5.75
N GLN A 204 17.48 -3.48 6.52
CA GLN A 204 17.85 -4.85 6.90
C GLN A 204 16.70 -5.56 7.62
N SER A 205 16.08 -4.90 8.61
CA SER A 205 14.93 -5.46 9.34
C SER A 205 13.71 -5.70 8.43
N SER A 206 13.68 -5.08 7.25
CA SER A 206 12.59 -5.22 6.29
C SER A 206 12.89 -6.23 5.18
N VAL A 207 14.11 -6.31 4.66
CA VAL A 207 14.45 -7.10 3.45
C VAL A 207 15.41 -8.25 3.74
N GLY A 208 16.01 -8.29 4.93
CA GLY A 208 17.04 -9.24 5.31
C GLY A 208 18.46 -8.69 5.15
N THR A 209 19.42 -9.44 5.67
CA THR A 209 20.84 -9.08 5.72
C THR A 209 21.48 -9.02 4.33
N THR A 210 21.26 -10.04 3.50
CA THR A 210 21.93 -10.15 2.19
C THR A 210 21.57 -9.02 1.24
N PRO A 211 20.29 -8.68 1.00
CA PRO A 211 19.94 -7.58 0.10
C PRO A 211 20.35 -6.21 0.67
N ALA A 212 20.32 -6.04 1.99
CA ALA A 212 20.79 -4.82 2.64
C ALA A 212 22.30 -4.62 2.46
N ALA A 213 23.10 -5.67 2.65
CA ALA A 213 24.54 -5.62 2.44
C ALA A 213 24.89 -5.26 0.98
N ILE A 214 24.18 -5.84 0.00
CA ILE A 214 24.40 -5.52 -1.43
C ILE A 214 24.05 -4.06 -1.73
N ILE A 215 22.89 -3.56 -1.30
CA ILE A 215 22.45 -2.19 -1.63
C ILE A 215 23.32 -1.14 -0.94
N PHE A 216 23.68 -1.34 0.32
CA PHE A 216 24.54 -0.39 1.03
C PHE A 216 26.02 -0.54 0.65
N GLY A 217 26.47 -1.75 0.29
CA GLY A 217 27.81 -2.00 -0.24
C GLY A 217 28.01 -1.39 -1.62
N THR A 218 27.06 -1.58 -2.54
CA THR A 218 27.05 -0.87 -3.83
C THR A 218 26.88 0.64 -3.65
N GLY A 219 26.26 1.06 -2.54
CA GLY A 219 26.17 2.45 -2.11
C GLY A 219 27.48 3.14 -1.76
N LEU A 220 28.59 2.41 -1.62
CA LEU A 220 29.93 2.99 -1.53
C LEU A 220 30.41 3.54 -2.88
N VAL A 221 29.92 2.97 -3.98
CA VAL A 221 30.27 3.35 -5.36
C VAL A 221 29.16 4.21 -5.99
N LEU A 222 27.89 3.92 -5.68
CA LEU A 222 26.75 4.64 -6.23
C LEU A 222 26.51 5.98 -5.50
N PRO A 223 26.17 7.05 -6.24
CA PRO A 223 25.80 8.33 -5.62
C PRO A 223 24.65 8.17 -4.61
N LYS A 224 24.83 8.73 -3.40
CA LYS A 224 23.86 8.64 -2.29
C LYS A 224 22.42 8.97 -2.68
N ARG A 225 22.23 9.88 -3.63
CA ARG A 225 20.91 10.26 -4.19
C ARG A 225 20.08 9.07 -4.71
N PHE A 226 20.72 8.06 -5.32
CA PHE A 226 20.01 6.89 -5.85
C PHE A 226 19.53 5.97 -4.73
N ILE A 227 20.37 5.75 -3.72
CA ILE A 227 20.02 4.96 -2.54
C ILE A 227 18.86 5.62 -1.79
N VAL A 228 18.96 6.93 -1.54
CA VAL A 228 17.90 7.69 -0.86
C VAL A 228 16.59 7.64 -1.66
N ARG A 229 16.64 7.85 -2.98
CA ARG A 229 15.44 7.75 -3.84
C ARG A 229 14.85 6.35 -3.85
N PHE A 230 15.69 5.32 -3.86
CA PHE A 230 15.26 3.92 -3.79
C PHE A 230 14.59 3.61 -2.45
N LEU A 231 15.26 3.89 -1.33
CA LEU A 231 14.74 3.67 0.02
C LEU A 231 13.43 4.43 0.24
N HIS A 232 13.38 5.70 -0.15
CA HIS A 232 12.16 6.51 -0.05
C HIS A 232 11.01 5.87 -0.84
N THR A 233 11.26 5.45 -2.08
CA THR A 233 10.24 4.81 -2.92
C THR A 233 9.83 3.45 -2.37
N TYR A 234 10.77 2.69 -1.82
CA TYR A 234 10.52 1.40 -1.17
C TYR A 234 9.61 1.52 0.06
N PHE A 235 9.93 2.43 0.98
CA PHE A 235 9.09 2.65 2.16
C PHE A 235 7.73 3.25 1.79
N ALA A 236 7.67 4.17 0.82
CA ALA A 236 6.42 4.69 0.30
C ALA A 236 5.53 3.59 -0.30
N SER A 237 6.10 2.69 -1.11
CA SER A 237 5.38 1.56 -1.72
C SER A 237 4.81 0.62 -0.65
N ARG A 238 5.58 0.32 0.40
CA ARG A 238 5.10 -0.51 1.52
C ARG A 238 3.97 0.14 2.30
N SER A 239 4.08 1.44 2.55
CA SER A 239 3.04 2.22 3.23
C SER A 239 1.77 2.24 2.40
N LEU A 240 1.87 2.53 1.10
CA LEU A 240 0.75 2.52 0.16
C LEU A 240 0.05 1.16 0.13
N MET A 241 0.79 0.07 0.01
CA MET A 241 0.18 -1.26 -0.06
C MET A 241 -0.60 -1.62 1.22
N ARG A 242 -0.13 -1.18 2.39
CA ARG A 242 -0.84 -1.39 3.66
C ARG A 242 -2.18 -0.67 3.69
N GLU A 243 -2.25 0.53 3.10
CA GLU A 243 -3.50 1.28 3.00
C GLU A 243 -4.43 0.66 1.95
N LEU A 244 -3.91 0.33 0.76
CA LEU A 244 -4.71 -0.27 -0.32
C LEU A 244 -5.34 -1.62 0.08
N LEU A 245 -4.67 -2.42 0.91
CA LEU A 245 -5.18 -3.71 1.40
C LEU A 245 -6.07 -3.59 2.65
N GLU A 246 -6.23 -2.41 3.21
CA GLU A 246 -6.99 -2.25 4.44
C GLU A 246 -8.45 -2.73 4.30
N PRO A 247 -9.20 -2.48 3.20
CA PRO A 247 -10.56 -3.02 3.01
C PRO A 247 -10.64 -4.54 3.15
N TYR A 248 -9.61 -5.26 2.72
CA TYR A 248 -9.52 -6.70 2.89
C TYR A 248 -9.26 -7.08 4.36
N PHE A 249 -8.27 -6.44 5.01
CA PHE A 249 -7.90 -6.73 6.39
C PHE A 249 -8.90 -6.25 7.44
N CYS A 250 -9.81 -5.33 7.11
CA CYS A 250 -10.92 -4.95 7.97
C CYS A 250 -12.03 -6.00 8.01
N ARG A 251 -12.11 -6.89 7.01
CA ARG A 251 -13.10 -7.97 6.92
C ARG A 251 -12.57 -9.28 7.48
N ILE A 252 -11.35 -9.64 7.12
CA ILE A 252 -10.70 -10.85 7.60
C ILE A 252 -9.80 -10.48 8.79
N HIS A 253 -10.14 -11.02 9.95
CA HIS A 253 -9.52 -10.68 11.22
C HIS A 253 -8.15 -11.38 11.36
N PHE A 254 -7.09 -10.69 10.95
CA PHE A 254 -5.72 -11.12 11.23
C PHE A 254 -5.21 -10.53 12.55
N THR A 255 -4.49 -11.33 13.34
CA THR A 255 -3.71 -10.77 14.45
C THR A 255 -2.56 -9.89 13.90
N PRO A 256 -2.04 -8.92 14.67
CA PRO A 256 -0.95 -8.07 14.21
C PRO A 256 0.28 -8.85 13.74
N GLU A 257 0.57 -9.99 14.38
CA GLU A 257 1.68 -10.87 14.03
C GLU A 257 1.41 -11.66 12.74
N GLN A 258 0.20 -12.18 12.56
CA GLN A 258 -0.19 -12.85 11.32
C GLN A 258 -0.17 -11.86 10.14
N LYS A 259 -0.71 -10.65 10.31
CA LYS A 259 -0.65 -9.58 9.29
C LYS A 259 0.80 -9.26 8.94
N ARG A 260 1.69 -9.12 9.93
CA ARG A 260 3.13 -8.90 9.68
C ARG A 260 3.75 -10.02 8.84
N ARG A 261 3.49 -11.28 9.19
CA ARG A 261 4.00 -12.45 8.45
C ARG A 261 3.45 -12.50 7.02
N TRP A 262 2.15 -12.26 6.84
CA TRP A 262 1.49 -12.20 5.53
C TRP A 262 2.15 -11.18 4.59
N PHE A 263 2.42 -9.97 5.10
CA PHE A 263 3.11 -8.93 4.32
C PHE A 263 4.56 -9.27 4.00
N MET A 264 5.26 -9.94 4.93
CA MET A 264 6.63 -10.36 4.70
C MET A 264 6.69 -11.42 3.62
N ASP A 265 5.79 -12.40 3.64
CA ASP A 265 5.81 -13.52 2.69
C ASP A 265 5.52 -13.10 1.25
N ARG A 266 4.67 -12.07 1.06
CA ARG A 266 4.28 -11.52 -0.26
C ARG A 266 5.05 -10.25 -0.65
N GLN A 267 6.12 -9.93 0.07
CA GLN A 267 6.80 -8.64 -0.01
C GLN A 267 7.27 -8.26 -1.42
N GLY A 268 7.82 -9.21 -2.20
CA GLY A 268 8.27 -8.95 -3.57
C GLY A 268 7.14 -8.49 -4.50
N VAL A 269 6.05 -9.25 -4.56
CA VAL A 269 4.88 -8.94 -5.41
C VAL A 269 4.21 -7.65 -4.97
N LEU A 270 3.99 -7.48 -3.66
CA LEU A 270 3.39 -6.29 -3.10
C LEU A 270 4.22 -5.03 -3.38
N PHE A 271 5.55 -5.14 -3.27
CA PHE A 271 6.45 -4.04 -3.62
C PHE A 271 6.36 -3.71 -5.11
N GLY A 272 6.48 -4.69 -5.99
CA GLY A 272 6.39 -4.49 -7.44
C GLY A 272 5.05 -3.88 -7.86
N PHE A 273 3.97 -4.32 -7.23
CA PHE A 273 2.63 -3.81 -7.49
C PHE A 273 2.49 -2.33 -7.09
N ALA A 274 2.86 -2.01 -5.84
CA ALA A 274 2.73 -0.67 -5.30
C ALA A 274 3.78 0.31 -5.84
N PHE A 275 4.91 -0.16 -6.37
CA PHE A 275 5.98 0.69 -6.92
C PHE A 275 5.48 1.60 -8.05
N ALA A 276 4.77 1.04 -9.03
CA ALA A 276 4.25 1.79 -10.16
C ALA A 276 3.26 2.87 -9.70
N PHE A 277 2.31 2.51 -8.83
CA PHE A 277 1.38 3.50 -8.25
C PHE A 277 2.12 4.54 -7.41
N THR A 278 3.15 4.17 -6.67
CA THR A 278 3.94 5.14 -5.89
C THR A 278 4.63 6.18 -6.77
N VAL A 279 5.09 5.79 -7.97
CA VAL A 279 5.66 6.73 -8.93
C VAL A 279 4.58 7.64 -9.50
N VAL A 280 3.43 7.10 -9.89
CA VAL A 280 2.32 7.87 -10.47
C VAL A 280 1.67 8.82 -9.45
N LEU A 281 1.43 8.35 -8.23
CA LEU A 281 0.81 9.11 -7.14
C LEU A 281 1.69 10.27 -6.62
N LYS A 282 2.99 10.26 -6.93
CA LYS A 282 3.89 11.39 -6.67
C LYS A 282 3.62 12.58 -7.58
N ALA A 283 2.93 12.38 -8.72
CA ALA A 283 2.49 13.49 -9.55
C ALA A 283 1.34 14.24 -8.85
N PRO A 284 1.49 15.55 -8.55
CA PRO A 284 0.44 16.33 -7.91
C PRO A 284 -0.81 16.38 -8.79
N PHE A 285 -1.98 16.55 -8.15
CA PHE A 285 -3.33 16.61 -8.75
C PHE A 285 -3.85 15.30 -9.38
N ILE A 286 -2.99 14.49 -9.99
CA ILE A 286 -3.34 13.17 -10.55
C ILE A 286 -3.50 12.12 -9.43
N GLY A 287 -2.82 12.31 -8.30
CA GLY A 287 -2.74 11.34 -7.21
C GLY A 287 -4.09 10.91 -6.62
N VAL A 288 -5.07 11.81 -6.50
CA VAL A 288 -6.36 11.47 -5.88
C VAL A 288 -7.20 10.55 -6.77
N LEU A 289 -7.29 10.86 -8.07
CA LEU A 289 -8.01 10.02 -9.04
C LEU A 289 -7.32 8.66 -9.22
N MET A 290 -5.99 8.69 -9.34
CA MET A 290 -5.20 7.46 -9.48
C MET A 290 -5.24 6.58 -8.24
N TYR A 291 -5.58 7.12 -7.07
CA TYR A 291 -5.78 6.32 -5.87
C TYR A 291 -7.04 5.44 -5.99
N GLY A 292 -8.15 5.97 -6.52
CA GLY A 292 -9.35 5.15 -6.80
C GLY A 292 -9.04 3.99 -7.75
N VAL A 293 -8.26 4.27 -8.80
CA VAL A 293 -7.77 3.25 -9.74
C VAL A 293 -6.83 2.24 -9.05
N ALA A 294 -5.96 2.69 -8.16
CA ALA A 294 -5.06 1.82 -7.40
C ALA A 294 -5.85 0.91 -6.44
N GLN A 295 -6.88 1.44 -5.78
CA GLN A 295 -7.78 0.70 -4.90
C GLN A 295 -8.56 -0.37 -5.66
N ALA A 296 -9.14 0.01 -6.81
CA ALA A 296 -9.82 -0.90 -7.72
C ALA A 296 -8.89 -2.01 -8.25
N SER A 297 -7.66 -1.65 -8.63
CA SER A 297 -6.63 -2.59 -9.08
C SER A 297 -6.20 -3.55 -7.95
N THR A 298 -6.26 -3.10 -6.70
CA THR A 298 -5.92 -3.92 -5.54
C THR A 298 -6.96 -5.02 -5.30
N ALA A 299 -8.23 -4.77 -5.62
CA ALA A 299 -9.26 -5.82 -5.60
C ALA A 299 -8.88 -6.97 -6.55
N TYR A 300 -8.40 -6.64 -7.75
CA TYR A 300 -7.89 -7.64 -8.69
C TYR A 300 -6.65 -8.37 -8.14
N LEU A 301 -5.68 -7.63 -7.57
CA LEU A 301 -4.48 -8.23 -6.96
C LEU A 301 -4.84 -9.29 -5.91
N ILE A 302 -5.79 -9.00 -5.02
CA ILE A 302 -6.20 -9.91 -3.95
C ILE A 302 -6.64 -11.26 -4.51
N THR A 303 -7.45 -11.27 -5.58
CA THR A 303 -7.91 -12.53 -6.20
C THR A 303 -6.77 -13.42 -6.73
N LYS A 304 -5.55 -12.88 -6.86
CA LYS A 304 -4.37 -13.58 -7.38
C LYS A 304 -3.37 -14.01 -6.33
N ILE A 305 -3.39 -13.41 -5.14
CA ILE A 305 -2.37 -13.63 -4.10
C ILE A 305 -2.94 -14.17 -2.78
N THR A 306 -4.26 -14.30 -2.68
CA THR A 306 -4.95 -14.94 -1.56
C THR A 306 -5.95 -15.95 -2.09
N ASP A 307 -6.37 -16.87 -1.24
CA ASP A 307 -7.46 -17.80 -1.57
C ASP A 307 -8.82 -17.12 -1.37
N PRO A 308 -9.88 -17.59 -2.04
CA PRO A 308 -11.22 -17.07 -1.80
C PRO A 308 -11.62 -17.36 -0.34
N PRO A 309 -12.12 -16.36 0.40
CA PRO A 309 -12.50 -16.60 1.79
C PRO A 309 -13.71 -17.54 1.84
N PRO A 310 -13.77 -18.50 2.79
CA PRO A 310 -14.96 -19.31 3.05
C PRO A 310 -16.08 -18.46 3.66
N SER A 311 -17.21 -19.10 3.91
CA SER A 311 -18.31 -18.47 4.66
C SER A 311 -17.82 -18.03 6.06
N PRO A 312 -18.38 -16.94 6.66
CA PRO A 312 -17.94 -16.48 7.97
C PRO A 312 -18.01 -17.55 9.08
N ALA A 313 -18.92 -18.52 8.95
CA ALA A 313 -19.08 -19.64 9.88
C ALA A 313 -17.86 -20.60 9.90
N GLU A 314 -17.06 -20.62 8.84
CA GLU A 314 -15.90 -21.51 8.67
C GLU A 314 -14.57 -20.73 8.72
N SER A 315 -14.61 -19.48 9.18
CA SER A 315 -13.50 -18.53 9.05
C SER A 315 -12.39 -18.66 10.10
N GLU A 316 -12.58 -19.48 11.14
CA GLU A 316 -11.67 -19.56 12.31
C GLU A 316 -10.22 -19.88 11.94
N ASN A 317 -9.99 -20.75 10.94
CA ASN A 317 -8.65 -21.16 10.50
C ASN A 317 -8.18 -20.49 9.21
N LEU A 318 -8.97 -19.57 8.64
CA LEU A 318 -8.62 -18.90 7.39
C LEU A 318 -7.39 -18.01 7.57
N ALA A 319 -7.35 -17.21 8.63
CA ALA A 319 -6.26 -16.27 8.85
C ALA A 319 -4.91 -16.98 8.96
N GLU A 320 -4.88 -18.15 9.61
CA GLU A 320 -3.66 -18.96 9.76
C GLU A 320 -3.21 -19.60 8.44
N SER A 321 -4.15 -20.20 7.70
CA SER A 321 -3.84 -20.81 6.40
C SER A 321 -3.34 -19.80 5.36
N GLN A 322 -3.77 -18.54 5.45
CA GLN A 322 -3.37 -17.47 4.53
C GLN A 322 -2.01 -16.83 4.86
N VAL A 323 -1.45 -17.05 6.07
CA VAL A 323 -0.18 -16.42 6.47
C VAL A 323 0.95 -16.77 5.51
N THR A 324 1.05 -18.06 5.15
CA THR A 324 2.05 -18.58 4.22
C THR A 324 1.46 -18.68 2.81
N TRP A 325 2.20 -18.19 1.83
CA TRP A 325 1.81 -18.24 0.43
C TRP A 325 2.25 -19.57 -0.17
N LYS A 326 1.40 -20.58 0.01
CA LYS A 326 1.67 -21.97 -0.39
C LYS A 326 2.07 -22.10 -1.87
N ASN A 327 1.44 -21.31 -2.74
CA ASN A 327 1.58 -21.45 -4.20
C ASN A 327 2.44 -20.38 -4.87
N LYS A 328 3.36 -19.76 -4.11
CA LYS A 328 4.25 -18.72 -4.63
C LYS A 328 5.02 -19.18 -5.88
N HIS A 329 5.53 -20.41 -5.88
CA HIS A 329 6.36 -20.92 -6.97
C HIS A 329 5.55 -21.11 -8.27
N ASP A 330 4.34 -21.66 -8.19
CA ASP A 330 3.49 -21.87 -9.35
C ASP A 330 2.94 -20.56 -9.90
N PHE A 331 2.63 -19.61 -9.01
CA PHE A 331 2.23 -18.26 -9.38
C PHE A 331 3.28 -17.54 -10.24
N LEU A 332 4.56 -17.73 -9.92
CA LEU A 332 5.67 -17.12 -10.66
C LEU A 332 5.92 -17.79 -12.02
N ARG A 333 5.53 -19.05 -12.19
CA ARG A 333 5.73 -19.83 -13.42
C ARG A 333 4.58 -19.74 -14.41
N LEU A 334 3.35 -19.54 -13.93
CA LEU A 334 2.15 -19.46 -14.77
C LEU A 334 2.16 -18.22 -15.68
N SER A 335 1.52 -18.31 -16.85
CA SER A 335 1.21 -17.12 -17.66
C SER A 335 0.12 -16.28 -17.01
N LEU A 336 0.12 -14.97 -17.28
CA LEU A 336 -0.82 -14.01 -16.66
C LEU A 336 -2.29 -14.40 -16.88
N ASP A 337 -2.60 -15.00 -18.04
CA ASP A 337 -3.95 -15.45 -18.39
C ASP A 337 -4.41 -16.71 -17.65
N ASN A 338 -3.48 -17.50 -17.14
CA ASN A 338 -3.74 -18.76 -16.44
C ASN A 338 -3.59 -18.66 -14.92
N LEU A 339 -3.37 -17.46 -14.38
CA LEU A 339 -3.25 -17.25 -12.94
C LEU A 339 -4.48 -17.69 -12.14
N ASP A 340 -5.66 -17.70 -12.77
CA ASP A 340 -6.89 -18.18 -12.11
C ASP A 340 -6.87 -19.68 -11.79
N LYS A 341 -6.07 -20.48 -12.51
CA LYS A 341 -6.01 -21.95 -12.33
C LYS A 341 -5.34 -22.36 -11.02
N LEU A 342 -4.54 -21.48 -10.43
CA LEU A 342 -3.82 -21.70 -9.17
C LEU A 342 -4.78 -21.95 -8.00
N ASN A 343 -5.91 -21.26 -8.00
CA ASN A 343 -6.92 -21.36 -6.94
C ASN A 343 -7.75 -22.65 -7.09
N LEU A 344 -7.71 -23.31 -8.26
CA LEU A 344 -8.39 -24.58 -8.52
C LEU A 344 -7.64 -25.77 -7.91
N ALA A 345 -6.31 -25.78 -8.07
CA ALA A 345 -5.45 -26.85 -7.54
C ALA A 345 -5.57 -26.96 -6.01
N LEU A 346 -5.65 -25.83 -5.30
CA LEU A 346 -5.78 -25.78 -3.84
C LEU A 346 -7.14 -26.28 -3.33
N GLN A 347 -8.22 -25.99 -4.06
CA GLN A 347 -9.54 -26.48 -3.67
C GLN A 347 -9.62 -28.01 -3.83
N ASN A 348 -9.04 -28.54 -4.92
CA ASN A 348 -8.97 -29.99 -5.13
C ASN A 348 -8.10 -30.70 -4.09
N GLU A 349 -6.97 -30.10 -3.67
CA GLU A 349 -6.12 -30.65 -2.59
C GLU A 349 -6.81 -30.56 -1.20
N GLY A 350 -7.59 -29.51 -0.95
CA GLY A 350 -8.40 -29.36 0.27
C GLY A 350 -9.60 -30.32 0.35
N GLU A 351 -10.27 -30.58 -0.78
CA GLU A 351 -11.37 -31.56 -0.87
C GLU A 351 -10.88 -33.01 -0.66
N VAL A 352 -9.60 -33.31 -0.91
CA VAL A 352 -9.00 -34.64 -0.68
C VAL A 352 -8.67 -34.89 0.80
N GLN A 353 -8.54 -33.85 1.62
CA GLN A 353 -8.11 -33.95 3.04
C GLN A 353 -9.21 -33.66 4.08
N GLY A 354 -10.43 -33.29 3.68
CA GLY A 354 -11.55 -32.99 4.59
C GLY A 354 -12.86 -33.72 4.24
N PRO A 355 -13.83 -33.84 5.17
CA PRO A 355 -15.12 -34.44 4.87
C PRO A 355 -15.85 -33.59 3.81
N LYS A 356 -16.50 -34.26 2.84
CA LYS A 356 -17.21 -33.64 1.70
C LYS A 356 -18.08 -32.46 2.16
N ILE A 357 -17.61 -31.25 1.91
CA ILE A 357 -18.32 -30.00 2.24
C ILE A 357 -19.45 -29.83 1.23
N SER A 358 -20.65 -29.58 1.76
CA SER A 358 -21.87 -29.27 1.00
C SER A 358 -21.61 -28.15 -0.01
N GLU A 359 -22.23 -28.28 -1.20
CA GLU A 359 -22.07 -27.36 -2.33
C GLU A 359 -22.18 -25.88 -1.90
N SER A 360 -21.04 -25.18 -1.88
CA SER A 360 -21.04 -23.75 -1.58
C SER A 360 -21.87 -23.01 -2.65
N PRO A 361 -22.81 -22.14 -2.26
CA PRO A 361 -23.70 -21.44 -3.20
C PRO A 361 -22.97 -20.50 -4.18
N GLY A 362 -21.67 -20.25 -3.97
CA GLY A 362 -20.82 -19.41 -4.81
C GLY A 362 -20.33 -20.05 -6.12
N ARG A 363 -20.75 -21.28 -6.47
CA ARG A 363 -20.42 -21.94 -7.76
C ARG A 363 -21.56 -21.90 -8.79
N LYS A 364 -22.70 -21.27 -8.49
CA LYS A 364 -23.84 -21.20 -9.40
C LYS A 364 -23.77 -19.93 -10.26
N PHE A 365 -23.78 -20.12 -11.57
CA PHE A 365 -24.11 -19.07 -12.53
C PHE A 365 -25.61 -18.75 -12.37
N SER A 366 -25.95 -17.55 -11.90
CA SER A 366 -27.33 -17.04 -12.00
C SER A 366 -27.51 -16.29 -13.31
#